data_AF-A0A376XCU8-F1
#
_entry.id   AF-A0A376XCU8-F1
#
_cell.length_a   1.000
_cell.length_b   1.000
_cell.length_c   1.000
_cell.angle_alpha   90.00
_cell.angle_beta   90.00
_cell.angle_gamma   90.00
#
_symmetry.space_group_name_H-M   'P 1'
#
loop_
_entity.id
_entity.type
_entity.pdbx_description
1 polymer ?
#
loop_
_entity_poly.entity_id
_entity_poly.type
_entity_poly.pdbx_seq_one_letter_code
_entity_poly.pdbx_strand_id
1 'polypeptide(L)'
;MVKKQRESGVTLSTFGVGNSNYNEAMMVRIADVGNGNYSYIDTLSEAQKVLNSEMRQMLITVAKDVKAQIEFNPAWVTEYRQIGYEKRQLRVEHFNNDNVDAGDIGAGKHITLLFELTLNGQKASIDKLRYAPDNKLAKSDKTKELAWLKIRWKYPQGKESQLVEFPLGPTINAPSEDMRFRAAVAAYGQKLRGSEYLNNTSWQQIKQWAQQAKGEDPQGYRAEFIRLIELADGVTDISQ
;
A
#
# COMPACT_ATOMS: atom_id res chain seq x y z
N MET A 1 -6.53 0.99 -28.14
CA MET A 1 -6.75 -0.46 -28.35
C MET A 1 -6.93 -1.21 -27.04
N VAL A 2 -5.95 -1.23 -26.13
CA VAL A 2 -6.04 -1.94 -24.82
C VAL A 2 -7.29 -1.56 -24.01
N LYS A 3 -7.56 -0.25 -23.84
CA LYS A 3 -8.77 0.23 -23.16
C LYS A 3 -10.09 -0.32 -23.74
N LYS A 4 -10.16 -0.48 -25.06
CA LYS A 4 -11.35 -1.01 -25.75
C LYS A 4 -11.54 -2.52 -25.48
N GLN A 5 -10.44 -3.27 -25.43
CA GLN A 5 -10.48 -4.71 -25.13
C GLN A 5 -10.80 -4.98 -23.66
N ARG A 6 -10.36 -4.07 -22.77
CA ARG A 6 -10.76 -4.08 -21.37
C ARG A 6 -12.27 -4.00 -21.19
N GLU A 7 -12.97 -3.15 -21.94
CA GLU A 7 -14.43 -3.04 -21.88
C GLU A 7 -15.14 -4.34 -22.28
N SER A 8 -14.51 -5.17 -23.11
CA SER A 8 -14.98 -6.53 -23.42
C SER A 8 -14.53 -7.61 -22.41
N GLY A 9 -13.95 -7.22 -21.28
CA GLY A 9 -13.51 -8.13 -20.22
C GLY A 9 -12.13 -8.76 -20.42
N VAL A 10 -11.35 -8.29 -21.40
CA VAL A 10 -9.98 -8.76 -21.64
C VAL A 10 -9.00 -7.93 -20.83
N THR A 11 -8.25 -8.56 -19.92
CA THR A 11 -7.17 -7.91 -19.18
C THR A 11 -5.82 -8.09 -19.86
N LEU A 12 -4.90 -7.14 -19.68
CA LEU A 12 -3.54 -7.21 -20.22
C LEU A 12 -2.51 -7.18 -19.09
N SER A 13 -1.81 -8.30 -18.88
CA SER A 13 -0.66 -8.36 -17.98
C SER A 13 0.64 -8.37 -18.77
N THR A 14 1.69 -7.78 -18.20
CA THR A 14 3.01 -7.67 -18.85
C THR A 14 4.07 -8.27 -17.94
N PHE A 15 5.02 -8.99 -18.53
CA PHE A 15 6.11 -9.65 -17.83
C PHE A 15 7.42 -9.20 -18.46
N GLY A 16 8.23 -8.45 -17.70
CA GLY A 16 9.61 -8.13 -18.07
C GLY A 16 10.52 -9.26 -17.62
N VAL A 17 11.32 -9.83 -18.52
CA VAL A 17 12.22 -10.96 -18.20
C VAL A 17 13.66 -10.63 -18.57
N GLY A 18 14.60 -10.94 -17.69
CA GLY A 18 16.04 -10.76 -17.92
C GLY A 18 16.58 -9.47 -17.32
N ASN A 19 17.86 -9.16 -17.58
CA ASN A 19 18.64 -8.32 -16.66
C ASN A 19 18.88 -6.89 -17.15
N SER A 20 18.41 -6.50 -18.35
CA SER A 20 18.51 -5.13 -18.87
C SER A 20 17.63 -4.88 -20.11
N ASN A 21 17.46 -3.59 -20.46
CA ASN A 21 16.98 -3.10 -21.76
C ASN A 21 15.51 -3.37 -22.15
N TYR A 22 14.58 -3.18 -21.21
CA TYR A 22 13.14 -3.17 -21.52
C TYR A 22 12.48 -1.87 -21.07
N ASN A 23 11.44 -1.46 -21.81
CA ASN A 23 10.69 -0.23 -21.51
C ASN A 23 9.67 -0.51 -20.39
N GLU A 24 10.14 -0.56 -19.15
CA GLU A 24 9.33 -0.77 -17.96
C GLU A 24 8.17 0.21 -17.87
N ALA A 25 8.44 1.50 -18.11
CA ALA A 25 7.43 2.53 -18.05
C ALA A 25 6.26 2.27 -19.03
N MET A 26 6.57 1.76 -20.22
CA MET A 26 5.54 1.35 -21.18
C MET A 26 4.78 0.13 -20.69
N MET A 27 5.46 -0.91 -20.19
CA MET A 27 4.83 -2.14 -19.71
C MET A 27 3.88 -1.89 -18.54
N VAL A 28 4.34 -1.14 -17.53
CA VAL A 28 3.50 -0.68 -16.41
C VAL A 28 2.28 0.05 -16.93
N ARG A 29 2.48 1.01 -17.84
CA ARG A 29 1.38 1.84 -18.36
C ARG A 29 0.35 1.03 -19.13
N ILE A 30 0.75 0.10 -19.98
CA ILE A 30 -0.19 -0.72 -20.76
C ILE A 30 -0.91 -1.75 -19.88
N ALA A 31 -0.24 -2.30 -18.85
CA ALA A 31 -0.86 -3.19 -17.88
C ALA A 31 -1.90 -2.46 -17.03
N ASP A 32 -1.57 -1.25 -16.54
CA ASP A 32 -2.50 -0.40 -15.80
C ASP A 32 -3.73 -0.05 -16.65
N VAL A 33 -3.54 0.32 -17.94
CA VAL A 33 -4.65 0.61 -18.86
C VAL A 33 -5.51 -0.63 -19.15
N GLY A 34 -4.93 -1.83 -19.08
CA GLY A 34 -5.61 -3.09 -19.34
C GLY A 34 -6.15 -3.80 -18.10
N ASN A 35 -6.21 -3.13 -16.93
CA ASN A 35 -6.56 -3.74 -15.63
C ASN A 35 -5.81 -5.06 -15.34
N GLY A 36 -4.59 -5.21 -15.86
CA GLY A 36 -3.72 -6.34 -15.56
C GLY A 36 -2.62 -5.95 -14.59
N ASN A 37 -1.59 -6.78 -14.54
CA ASN A 37 -0.46 -6.55 -13.63
C ASN A 37 0.84 -6.51 -14.43
N TYR A 38 1.82 -5.84 -13.85
CA TYR A 38 3.19 -5.85 -14.33
C TYR A 38 4.05 -6.61 -13.32
N SER A 39 4.85 -7.54 -13.81
CA SER A 39 5.84 -8.26 -13.00
C SER A 39 7.19 -8.23 -13.71
N TYR A 40 8.24 -8.04 -12.93
CA TYR A 40 9.62 -8.18 -13.38
C TYR A 40 10.20 -9.50 -12.87
N ILE A 41 10.87 -10.24 -13.75
CA ILE A 41 11.40 -11.57 -13.51
C ILE A 41 12.88 -11.58 -13.91
N ASP A 42 13.76 -11.46 -12.93
CA ASP A 42 15.21 -11.55 -13.07
C ASP A 42 15.79 -12.88 -12.55
N THR A 43 15.02 -13.63 -11.77
CA THR A 43 15.44 -14.90 -11.18
C THR A 43 14.40 -16.00 -11.41
N LEU A 44 14.85 -17.25 -11.35
CA LEU A 44 13.96 -18.41 -11.40
C LEU A 44 12.96 -18.41 -10.22
N SER A 45 13.39 -17.97 -9.04
CA SER A 45 12.54 -17.85 -7.86
C SER A 45 11.42 -16.82 -8.05
N GLU A 46 11.73 -15.67 -8.64
CA GLU A 46 10.70 -14.67 -8.97
C GLU A 46 9.78 -15.19 -10.09
N ALA A 47 10.31 -15.92 -11.08
CA ALA A 47 9.49 -16.57 -12.11
C ALA A 47 8.49 -17.56 -11.48
N GLN A 48 8.96 -18.41 -10.55
CA GLN A 48 8.09 -19.36 -9.85
C GLN A 48 7.03 -18.65 -9.01
N LYS A 49 7.41 -17.60 -8.27
CA LYS A 49 6.47 -16.78 -7.49
C LYS A 49 5.39 -16.17 -8.37
N VAL A 50 5.79 -15.46 -9.43
CA VAL A 50 4.89 -14.76 -10.33
C VAL A 50 3.99 -15.74 -11.08
N LEU A 51 4.56 -16.79 -11.69
CA LEU A 51 3.83 -17.69 -12.57
C LEU A 51 2.99 -18.73 -11.81
N ASN A 52 3.46 -19.26 -10.67
CA ASN A 52 2.73 -20.30 -9.93
C ASN A 52 1.80 -19.73 -8.85
N SER A 53 2.26 -18.70 -8.12
CA SER A 53 1.54 -18.19 -6.94
C SER A 53 0.68 -16.98 -7.25
N GLU A 54 1.21 -16.00 -7.99
CA GLU A 54 0.52 -14.72 -8.21
C GLU A 54 -0.40 -14.74 -9.45
N MET A 55 0.01 -15.40 -10.54
CA MET A 55 -0.78 -15.43 -11.77
C MET A 55 -2.20 -15.98 -11.55
N ARG A 56 -2.34 -17.01 -10.70
CA ARG A 56 -3.65 -17.57 -10.35
C ARG A 56 -4.56 -16.55 -9.68
N GLN A 57 -4.01 -15.68 -8.84
CA GLN A 57 -4.75 -14.61 -8.16
C GLN A 57 -5.21 -13.53 -9.15
N MET A 58 -4.49 -13.37 -10.27
CA MET A 58 -4.81 -12.37 -11.31
C MET A 58 -5.94 -12.82 -12.23
N LEU A 59 -6.19 -14.14 -12.37
CA LEU A 59 -7.18 -14.68 -13.30
C LEU A 59 -8.62 -14.57 -12.81
N ILE A 60 -8.84 -14.59 -11.49
CA ILE A 60 -10.18 -14.59 -10.89
C ILE A 60 -10.41 -13.24 -10.21
N THR A 61 -11.07 -12.32 -10.89
CA THR A 61 -11.49 -11.04 -10.29
C THR A 61 -12.68 -11.29 -9.35
N VAL A 62 -12.56 -10.86 -8.09
CA VAL A 62 -13.61 -11.00 -7.08
C VAL A 62 -14.31 -9.66 -6.77
N ALA A 63 -13.64 -8.54 -7.04
CA ALA A 63 -14.21 -7.21 -6.91
C ALA A 63 -13.62 -6.27 -7.97
N LYS A 64 -14.48 -5.50 -8.62
CA LYS A 64 -14.12 -4.49 -9.62
C LYS A 64 -14.23 -3.08 -9.04
N ASP A 65 -13.52 -2.13 -9.63
CA ASP A 65 -13.59 -0.70 -9.28
C ASP A 65 -13.46 -0.45 -7.77
N VAL A 66 -12.50 -1.12 -7.14
CA VAL A 66 -12.33 -1.03 -5.70
C VAL A 66 -11.71 0.32 -5.31
N LYS A 67 -12.40 1.02 -4.42
CA LYS A 67 -12.01 2.32 -3.88
C LYS A 67 -12.00 2.24 -2.36
N ALA A 68 -10.96 2.78 -1.75
CA ALA A 68 -10.87 2.94 -0.31
C ALA A 68 -10.67 4.42 0.03
N GLN A 69 -11.36 4.91 1.04
CA GLN A 69 -11.19 6.24 1.60
C GLN A 69 -11.17 6.11 3.12
N ILE A 70 -10.15 6.70 3.74
CA ILE A 70 -10.06 6.80 5.19
C ILE A 70 -10.08 8.26 5.60
N GLU A 71 -10.80 8.54 6.68
CA GLU A 71 -10.86 9.85 7.32
C GLU A 71 -10.41 9.68 8.77
N PHE A 72 -9.41 10.45 9.21
CA PHE A 72 -8.94 10.41 10.59
C PHE A 72 -9.68 11.44 11.44
N ASN A 73 -10.05 11.04 12.65
CA ASN A 73 -10.75 11.92 13.57
C ASN A 73 -9.77 12.96 14.17
N PRO A 74 -9.97 14.27 13.95
CA PRO A 74 -9.07 15.30 14.45
C PRO A 74 -9.05 15.42 15.98
N ALA A 75 -9.99 14.77 16.67
CA ALA A 75 -9.95 14.55 18.11
C ALA A 75 -8.70 13.77 18.56
N TRP A 76 -8.26 12.81 17.73
CA TRP A 76 -7.24 11.83 18.05
C TRP A 76 -5.97 12.00 17.22
N VAL A 77 -6.10 12.41 15.97
CA VAL A 77 -5.00 12.48 15.00
C VAL A 77 -4.84 13.92 14.55
N THR A 78 -3.65 14.50 14.77
CA THR A 78 -3.33 15.87 14.35
C THR A 78 -2.74 15.91 12.95
N GLU A 79 -1.96 14.89 12.59
CA GLU A 79 -1.31 14.76 11.29
C GLU A 79 -1.29 13.29 10.88
N TYR A 80 -1.33 13.04 9.58
CA TYR A 80 -1.14 11.70 9.05
C TYR A 80 -0.45 11.75 7.70
N ARG A 81 0.27 10.67 7.40
CA ARG A 81 0.95 10.47 6.12
C ARG A 81 0.72 9.05 5.63
N GLN A 82 0.27 8.92 4.39
CA GLN A 82 0.18 7.63 3.73
C GLN A 82 1.58 7.20 3.28
N ILE A 83 1.95 5.95 3.56
CA ILE A 83 3.21 5.35 3.11
C ILE A 83 2.88 4.41 1.94
N GLY A 84 3.43 4.69 0.76
CA GLY A 84 3.15 3.92 -0.44
C GLY A 84 1.81 4.28 -1.11
N TYR A 85 1.50 3.60 -2.22
CA TYR A 85 0.28 3.81 -3.02
C TYR A 85 0.06 5.25 -3.50
N GLU A 86 1.10 6.10 -3.51
CA GLU A 86 0.99 7.53 -3.83
C GLU A 86 0.49 7.75 -5.27
N LYS A 87 0.97 6.92 -6.21
CA LYS A 87 0.57 6.98 -7.64
C LYS A 87 -0.87 6.54 -7.90
N ARG A 88 -1.53 5.90 -6.93
CA ARG A 88 -2.91 5.41 -7.05
C ARG A 88 -3.87 6.17 -6.15
N GLN A 89 -3.46 7.33 -5.63
CA GLN A 89 -4.34 8.18 -4.83
C GLN A 89 -5.54 8.66 -5.66
N LEU A 90 -6.72 8.42 -5.11
CA LEU A 90 -7.97 8.84 -5.70
C LEU A 90 -8.33 10.24 -5.17
N ARG A 91 -8.75 11.14 -6.06
CA ARG A 91 -9.33 12.42 -5.63
C ARG A 91 -10.60 12.18 -4.82
N VAL A 92 -10.83 12.97 -3.77
CA VAL A 92 -11.98 12.82 -2.87
C VAL A 92 -13.31 12.80 -3.65
N GLU A 93 -13.45 13.69 -4.63
CA GLU A 93 -14.62 13.78 -5.51
C GLU A 93 -14.86 12.53 -6.38
N HIS A 94 -13.81 11.75 -6.67
CA HIS A 94 -13.91 10.54 -7.48
C HIS A 94 -14.35 9.31 -6.67
N PHE A 95 -14.31 9.36 -5.34
CA PHE A 95 -14.72 8.24 -4.49
C PHE A 95 -16.17 7.83 -4.77
N ASN A 96 -17.05 8.83 -4.86
CA ASN A 96 -18.48 8.61 -5.06
C ASN A 96 -18.91 8.45 -6.53
N ASN A 97 -18.01 8.67 -7.50
CA ASN A 97 -18.32 8.66 -8.91
C ASN A 97 -18.06 7.28 -9.54
N ASP A 98 -19.12 6.51 -9.78
CA ASP A 98 -19.03 5.15 -10.33
C ASP A 98 -18.59 5.09 -11.80
N ASN A 99 -18.49 6.24 -12.47
CA ASN A 99 -17.90 6.36 -13.81
C ASN A 99 -16.37 6.51 -13.78
N VAL A 100 -15.79 6.78 -12.61
CA VAL A 100 -14.34 6.77 -12.43
C VAL A 100 -13.90 5.36 -12.07
N ASP A 101 -13.19 4.76 -13.03
CA ASP A 101 -12.56 3.45 -12.94
C ASP A 101 -11.51 3.42 -11.82
N ALA A 102 -11.43 2.31 -11.10
CA ALA A 102 -10.45 2.10 -10.04
C ALA A 102 -9.81 0.71 -10.15
N GLY A 103 -9.04 0.30 -9.15
CA GLY A 103 -8.31 -0.97 -9.20
C GLY A 103 -9.21 -2.19 -9.02
N ASP A 104 -8.94 -3.27 -9.76
CA ASP A 104 -9.60 -4.56 -9.58
C ASP A 104 -8.85 -5.44 -8.57
N ILE A 105 -9.61 -6.19 -7.76
CA ILE A 105 -9.08 -7.14 -6.77
C ILE A 105 -9.36 -8.56 -7.23
N GLY A 106 -8.29 -9.35 -7.29
CA GLY A 106 -8.31 -10.78 -7.60
C GLY A 106 -8.43 -11.66 -6.36
N ALA A 107 -8.86 -12.90 -6.55
CA ALA A 107 -8.97 -13.88 -5.47
C ALA A 107 -7.61 -14.12 -4.80
N GLY A 108 -7.58 -14.02 -3.47
CA GLY A 108 -6.34 -14.18 -2.69
C GLY A 108 -5.42 -12.97 -2.68
N LYS A 109 -5.77 -11.86 -3.35
CA LYS A 109 -5.02 -10.61 -3.24
C LYS A 109 -5.32 -9.92 -1.91
N HIS A 110 -4.26 -9.41 -1.28
CA HIS A 110 -4.34 -8.56 -0.10
C HIS A 110 -3.79 -7.17 -0.42
N ILE A 111 -4.51 -6.13 0.01
CA ILE A 111 -4.06 -4.75 -0.07
C ILE A 111 -3.71 -4.29 1.35
N THR A 112 -2.53 -3.71 1.51
CA THR A 112 -2.10 -3.10 2.77
C THR A 112 -1.93 -1.60 2.57
N LEU A 113 -2.68 -0.81 3.34
CA LEU A 113 -2.50 0.63 3.41
C LEU A 113 -1.78 0.94 4.72
N LEU A 114 -0.63 1.61 4.63
CA LEU A 114 0.15 2.02 5.79
C LEU A 114 0.02 3.52 5.98
N PHE A 115 -0.23 3.93 7.23
CA PHE A 115 -0.29 5.32 7.62
C PHE A 115 0.62 5.54 8.82
N GLU A 116 1.35 6.64 8.79
CA GLU A 116 2.05 7.21 9.95
C GLU A 116 1.16 8.32 10.51
N LEU A 117 0.92 8.29 11.82
CA LEU A 117 0.00 9.19 12.50
C LEU A 117 0.74 9.97 13.60
N THR A 118 0.47 11.26 13.69
CA THR A 118 0.76 12.05 14.90
C THR A 118 -0.51 12.11 15.73
N LEU A 119 -0.46 11.56 16.95
CA LEU A 119 -1.60 11.57 17.86
C LEU A 119 -1.70 12.90 18.63
N ASN A 120 -2.90 13.26 19.05
CA ASN A 120 -3.14 14.44 19.87
C ASN A 120 -2.33 14.36 21.18
N GLY A 121 -1.64 15.45 21.51
CA GLY A 121 -0.68 15.51 22.62
C GLY A 121 0.76 15.15 22.27
N GLN A 122 1.04 14.64 21.05
CA GLN A 122 2.39 14.50 20.53
C GLN A 122 2.86 15.78 19.81
N LYS A 123 4.17 15.91 19.63
CA LYS A 123 4.77 17.03 18.89
C LYS A 123 4.45 16.89 17.41
N ALA A 124 3.60 17.77 16.90
CA ALA A 124 3.31 17.90 15.48
C ALA A 124 4.51 18.47 14.70
N SER A 125 4.58 18.14 13.42
CA SER A 125 5.57 18.66 12.47
C SER A 125 5.18 20.05 11.95
N ILE A 126 3.88 20.37 11.96
CA ILE A 126 3.33 21.67 11.54
C ILE A 126 2.76 22.44 12.73
N ASP A 127 2.90 23.77 12.68
CA ASP A 127 2.27 24.65 13.66
C ASP A 127 0.74 24.61 13.55
N LYS A 128 0.08 24.77 14.68
CA LYS A 128 -1.38 24.87 14.72
C LYS A 128 -1.83 26.12 13.94
N LEU A 129 -2.75 25.92 12.99
CA LEU A 129 -3.34 27.00 12.21
C LEU A 129 -4.01 28.03 13.13
N ARG A 130 -3.62 29.32 13.00
CA ARG A 130 -4.14 30.44 13.80
C ARG A 130 -5.67 30.57 13.79
N TYR A 131 -6.28 30.26 12.64
CA TYR A 131 -7.73 30.41 12.42
C TYR A 131 -8.47 29.07 12.35
N ALA A 132 -7.79 27.95 12.58
CA ALA A 132 -8.50 26.68 12.67
C ALA A 132 -9.41 26.71 13.89
N PRO A 133 -10.67 26.26 13.76
CA PRO A 133 -11.53 26.13 14.90
C PRO A 133 -10.85 25.23 15.94
N ASP A 134 -10.89 25.66 17.20
CA ASP A 134 -10.50 24.78 18.30
C ASP A 134 -11.44 23.57 18.28
N ASN A 135 -10.92 22.42 17.84
CA ASN A 135 -11.61 21.13 17.91
C ASN A 135 -11.72 20.69 19.37
N LYS A 136 -12.43 21.47 20.19
CA LYS A 136 -12.89 21.05 21.50
C LYS A 136 -13.79 19.85 21.24
N LEU A 137 -13.40 18.71 21.80
CA LEU A 137 -14.13 17.45 21.75
C LEU A 137 -15.60 17.71 22.13
N ALA A 138 -16.47 17.88 21.15
CA ALA A 138 -17.89 17.84 21.39
C ALA A 138 -18.19 16.42 21.91
N LYS A 139 -18.83 16.30 23.08
CA LYS A 139 -19.24 15.00 23.62
C LYS A 139 -20.21 14.33 22.64
N SER A 140 -19.67 13.54 21.74
CA SER A 140 -20.36 12.80 20.69
C SER A 140 -19.80 11.38 20.73
N ASP A 141 -20.62 10.37 20.42
CA ASP A 141 -20.11 9.00 20.33
C ASP A 141 -18.99 8.84 19.30
N LYS A 142 -18.89 9.75 18.32
CA LYS A 142 -17.79 9.83 17.36
C LYS A 142 -16.43 10.12 17.99
N THR A 143 -16.37 10.64 19.22
CA THR A 143 -15.08 10.80 19.92
C THR A 143 -14.48 9.47 20.35
N LYS A 144 -15.20 8.35 20.21
CA LYS A 144 -14.67 6.99 20.43
C LYS A 144 -14.07 6.37 19.16
N GLU A 145 -14.00 7.13 18.06
CA GLU A 145 -13.47 6.67 16.78
C GLU A 145 -12.14 7.39 16.49
N LEU A 146 -11.10 6.63 16.16
CA LEU A 146 -9.81 7.12 15.64
C LEU A 146 -9.93 7.51 14.17
N ALA A 147 -10.67 6.71 13.40
CA ALA A 147 -10.80 6.88 11.97
C ALA A 147 -12.08 6.24 11.45
N TRP A 148 -12.50 6.66 10.25
CA TRP A 148 -13.63 6.11 9.52
C TRP A 148 -13.16 5.64 8.15
N LEU A 149 -13.24 4.32 7.92
CA LEU A 149 -12.83 3.69 6.68
C LEU A 149 -14.06 3.34 5.83
N LYS A 150 -14.06 3.79 4.58
CA LYS A 150 -15.06 3.47 3.57
C LYS A 150 -14.43 2.66 2.46
N ILE A 151 -15.05 1.53 2.13
CA ILE A 151 -14.65 0.69 1.01
C ILE A 151 -15.83 0.55 0.06
N ARG A 152 -15.58 0.84 -1.22
CA ARG A 152 -16.54 0.69 -2.30
C ARG A 152 -16.01 -0.28 -3.35
N TRP A 153 -16.88 -1.13 -3.89
CA TRP A 153 -16.55 -2.04 -4.99
C TRP A 153 -17.78 -2.42 -5.81
N LYS A 154 -17.57 -3.01 -7.00
CA LYS A 154 -18.61 -3.67 -7.80
C LYS A 154 -18.35 -5.18 -7.81
N TYR A 155 -19.41 -5.99 -7.84
CA TYR A 155 -19.26 -7.43 -8.09
C TYR A 155 -18.71 -7.68 -9.51
N PRO A 156 -18.03 -8.80 -9.78
CA PRO A 156 -17.37 -9.04 -11.07
C PRO A 156 -18.30 -8.93 -12.29
N GLN A 157 -19.57 -9.29 -12.13
CA GLN A 157 -20.63 -9.19 -13.15
C GLN A 157 -21.68 -8.10 -12.83
N GLY A 158 -21.52 -7.39 -11.71
CA GLY A 158 -22.45 -6.36 -11.25
C GLY A 158 -22.11 -4.99 -11.84
N LYS A 159 -23.15 -4.17 -12.07
CA LYS A 159 -22.99 -2.77 -12.50
C LYS A 159 -23.05 -1.79 -11.33
N GLU A 160 -23.77 -2.15 -10.28
CA GLU A 160 -23.96 -1.33 -9.10
C GLU A 160 -22.80 -1.49 -8.11
N SER A 161 -22.39 -0.38 -7.53
CA SER A 161 -21.39 -0.37 -6.47
C SER A 161 -22.02 -0.68 -5.10
N GLN A 162 -21.24 -1.34 -4.27
CA GLN A 162 -21.52 -1.63 -2.87
C GLN A 162 -20.60 -0.75 -2.03
N LEU A 163 -21.12 -0.19 -0.93
CA LEU A 163 -20.37 0.61 0.03
C LEU A 163 -20.48 -0.05 1.41
N VAL A 164 -19.34 -0.21 2.06
CA VAL A 164 -19.26 -0.58 3.49
C VAL A 164 -18.42 0.45 4.22
N GLU A 165 -18.77 0.64 5.50
CA GLU A 165 -18.21 1.67 6.34
C GLU A 165 -17.79 1.04 7.68
N PHE A 166 -16.57 1.35 8.11
CA PHE A 166 -15.95 0.80 9.31
C PHE A 166 -15.50 1.94 10.21
N PRO A 167 -16.21 2.22 11.32
CA PRO A 167 -15.67 3.05 12.39
C PRO A 167 -14.55 2.29 13.10
N LEU A 168 -13.36 2.88 13.17
CA LEU A 168 -12.19 2.30 13.81
C LEU A 168 -11.98 2.97 15.17
N GLY A 169 -11.95 2.19 16.24
CA GLY A 169 -11.69 2.70 17.59
C GLY A 169 -10.22 3.10 17.80
N PRO A 170 -9.90 3.88 18.86
CA PRO A 170 -8.55 4.31 19.20
C PRO A 170 -7.69 3.25 19.87
N THR A 171 -8.20 2.02 20.04
CA THR A 171 -7.44 0.95 20.66
C THR A 171 -6.26 0.54 19.78
N ILE A 172 -5.07 1.02 20.16
CA ILE A 172 -3.80 0.61 19.56
C ILE A 172 -3.34 -0.64 20.30
N ASN A 173 -3.64 -1.81 19.71
CA ASN A 173 -3.13 -3.07 20.21
C ASN A 173 -1.63 -3.20 19.92
N ALA A 174 -0.96 -4.09 20.66
CA ALA A 174 0.40 -4.49 20.31
C ALA A 174 0.42 -4.99 18.85
N PRO A 175 1.34 -4.48 18.00
CA PRO A 175 1.34 -4.84 16.59
C PRO A 175 1.63 -6.32 16.42
N SER A 176 0.91 -6.98 15.51
CA SER A 176 1.21 -8.36 15.15
C SER A 176 2.61 -8.48 14.57
N GLU A 177 3.16 -9.69 14.58
CA GLU A 177 4.44 -9.96 13.94
C GLU A 177 4.45 -9.54 12.47
N ASP A 178 3.40 -9.88 11.71
CA ASP A 178 3.26 -9.48 10.32
C ASP A 178 3.20 -7.95 10.13
N MET A 179 2.51 -7.22 11.03
CA MET A 179 2.49 -5.76 10.97
C MET A 179 3.88 -5.16 11.22
N ARG A 180 4.64 -5.68 12.20
CA ARG A 180 6.01 -5.24 12.45
C ARG A 180 6.93 -5.52 11.26
N PHE A 181 6.78 -6.68 10.63
CA PHE A 181 7.55 -7.04 9.44
C PHE A 181 7.24 -6.11 8.26
N ARG A 182 5.96 -5.86 7.97
CA ARG A 182 5.53 -4.91 6.93
C ARG A 182 6.02 -3.49 7.18
N ALA A 183 6.06 -3.06 8.45
CA ALA A 183 6.64 -1.76 8.81
C ALA A 183 8.14 -1.69 8.48
N ALA A 184 8.90 -2.76 8.72
CA ALA A 184 10.31 -2.83 8.33
C ALA A 184 10.48 -2.79 6.80
N VAL A 185 9.64 -3.49 6.04
CA VAL A 185 9.60 -3.41 4.56
C VAL A 185 9.31 -1.99 4.07
N ALA A 186 8.33 -1.32 4.67
CA ALA A 186 8.00 0.06 4.35
C ALA A 186 9.14 1.04 4.69
N ALA A 187 9.83 0.81 5.82
CA ALA A 187 10.99 1.60 6.21
C ALA A 187 12.15 1.44 5.20
N TYR A 188 12.44 0.20 4.78
CA TYR A 188 13.44 -0.09 3.75
C TYR A 188 13.14 0.66 2.45
N GLY A 189 11.91 0.54 1.93
CA GLY A 189 11.50 1.22 0.69
C GLY A 189 11.55 2.74 0.78
N GLN A 190 11.16 3.32 1.92
CA GLN A 190 11.28 4.75 2.15
C GLN A 190 12.74 5.22 2.23
N LYS A 191 13.62 4.46 2.89
CA LYS A 191 15.04 4.80 3.01
C LYS A 191 15.75 4.74 1.66
N LEU A 192 15.46 3.74 0.82
CA LEU A 192 15.96 3.67 -0.57
C LEU A 192 15.54 4.88 -1.41
N ARG A 193 14.36 5.45 -1.15
CA ARG A 193 13.88 6.67 -1.81
C ARG A 193 14.46 7.97 -1.24
N GLY A 194 15.32 7.90 -0.22
CA GLY A 194 15.86 9.08 0.45
C GLY A 194 14.81 9.86 1.26
N SER A 195 13.83 9.16 1.84
CA SER A 195 12.77 9.80 2.65
C SER A 195 13.36 10.49 3.89
N GLU A 196 13.09 11.80 4.02
CA GLU A 196 13.56 12.63 5.14
C GLU A 196 13.04 12.13 6.50
N TYR A 197 11.89 11.46 6.50
CA TYR A 197 11.27 10.88 7.70
C TYR A 197 12.08 9.75 8.33
N LEU A 198 13.04 9.16 7.60
CA LEU A 198 13.89 8.06 8.08
C LEU A 198 15.38 8.43 8.10
N ASN A 199 15.72 9.72 8.08
CA ASN A 199 17.11 10.18 8.10
C ASN A 199 17.91 9.64 9.29
N ASN A 200 17.26 9.52 10.45
CA ASN A 200 17.88 9.01 11.68
C ASN A 200 17.78 7.49 11.85
N THR A 201 17.17 6.78 10.90
CA THR A 201 17.01 5.32 10.96
C THR A 201 18.12 4.65 10.16
N SER A 202 18.98 3.86 10.81
CA SER A 202 20.05 3.11 10.13
C SER A 202 19.53 1.85 9.42
N TRP A 203 20.28 1.33 8.45
CA TRP A 203 19.97 0.04 7.82
C TRP A 203 19.99 -1.10 8.84
N GLN A 204 20.94 -1.08 9.78
CA GLN A 204 21.00 -2.02 10.89
C GLN A 204 19.72 -2.01 11.73
N GLN A 205 19.14 -0.84 11.99
CA GLN A 205 17.88 -0.73 12.74
C GLN A 205 16.71 -1.37 11.98
N ILE A 206 16.60 -1.13 10.67
CA ILE A 206 15.56 -1.73 9.81
C ILE A 206 15.73 -3.25 9.75
N LYS A 207 16.97 -3.72 9.61
CA LYS A 207 17.32 -5.15 9.65
C LYS A 207 16.89 -5.79 10.97
N GLN A 208 17.17 -5.15 12.10
CA GLN A 208 16.78 -5.65 13.41
C GLN A 208 15.24 -5.78 13.52
N TRP A 209 14.49 -4.78 13.07
CA TRP A 209 13.02 -4.85 13.05
C TRP A 209 12.51 -6.02 12.19
N ALA A 210 13.09 -6.21 11.00
CA ALA A 210 12.73 -7.30 10.11
C ALA A 210 13.05 -8.68 10.71
N GLN A 211 14.22 -8.83 11.34
CA GLN A 211 14.65 -10.08 11.98
C GLN A 211 13.76 -10.46 13.17
N GLN A 212 13.47 -9.48 14.04
CA GLN A 212 12.59 -9.68 15.21
C GLN A 212 11.14 -9.99 14.83
N ALA A 213 10.75 -9.71 13.58
CA ALA A 213 9.41 -9.93 13.06
C ALA A 213 9.38 -10.95 11.90
N LYS A 214 10.46 -11.71 11.68
CA LYS A 214 10.55 -12.59 10.50
C LYS A 214 9.46 -13.65 10.47
N GLY A 215 9.14 -14.26 11.62
CA GLY A 215 8.12 -15.30 11.68
C GLY A 215 8.41 -16.53 10.83
N GLU A 216 7.32 -17.28 10.58
CA GLU A 216 7.29 -18.35 9.60
C GLU A 216 7.55 -17.80 8.19
N ASP A 217 8.37 -18.53 7.43
CA ASP A 217 8.76 -18.14 6.09
C ASP A 217 8.93 -19.37 5.20
N PRO A 218 7.85 -20.12 4.89
CA PRO A 218 7.95 -21.38 4.16
C PRO A 218 8.58 -21.23 2.77
N GLN A 219 8.42 -20.06 2.15
CA GLN A 219 8.93 -19.74 0.82
C GLN A 219 10.26 -18.98 0.83
N GLY A 220 10.78 -18.60 2.01
CA GLY A 220 12.05 -17.89 2.14
C GLY A 220 12.04 -16.40 1.76
N TYR A 221 10.89 -15.82 1.43
CA TYR A 221 10.80 -14.42 0.97
C TYR A 221 11.17 -13.42 2.07
N ARG A 222 10.83 -13.71 3.33
CA ARG A 222 11.14 -12.82 4.44
C ARG A 222 12.63 -12.84 4.78
N ALA A 223 13.27 -14.01 4.69
CA ALA A 223 14.72 -14.14 4.81
C ALA A 223 15.44 -13.43 3.66
N GLU A 224 14.93 -13.54 2.43
CA GLU A 224 15.51 -12.85 1.28
C GLU A 224 15.42 -11.33 1.43
N PHE A 225 14.29 -10.80 1.89
CA PHE A 225 14.17 -9.38 2.22
C PHE A 225 15.23 -8.91 3.23
N ILE A 226 15.50 -9.71 4.27
CA ILE A 226 16.54 -9.38 5.26
C ILE A 226 17.93 -9.30 4.62
N ARG A 227 18.24 -10.18 3.65
CA ARG A 227 19.50 -10.12 2.88
C ARG A 227 19.58 -8.88 1.99
N LEU A 228 18.46 -8.47 1.37
CA LEU A 228 18.42 -7.24 0.58
C LEU A 228 18.77 -6.00 1.42
N ILE A 229 18.38 -5.97 2.70
CA ILE A 229 18.80 -4.89 3.61
C ILE A 229 20.31 -4.90 3.81
N GLU A 230 20.94 -6.07 3.97
CA GLU A 230 22.41 -6.19 4.11
C GLU A 230 23.15 -5.71 2.86
N LEU A 231 22.64 -6.05 1.68
CA LEU A 231 23.20 -5.57 0.42
C LEU A 231 23.07 -4.05 0.28
N ALA A 232 21.92 -3.48 0.65
CA ALA A 232 21.72 -2.04 0.62
C ALA A 232 22.69 -1.30 1.56
N ASP A 233 22.89 -1.84 2.77
CA ASP A 233 23.85 -1.33 3.76
C ASP A 233 25.28 -1.27 3.16
N GLY A 234 25.73 -2.40 2.59
CA GLY A 234 27.06 -2.50 2.00
C GLY A 234 27.29 -1.66 0.74
N VAL A 235 26.25 -1.34 -0.04
CA VAL A 235 26.38 -0.47 -1.22
C VAL A 235 26.43 1.02 -0.82
N THR A 236 25.70 1.43 0.22
CA THR A 236 25.77 2.82 0.73
C THR A 236 27.13 3.15 1.34
N ASP A 237 27.82 2.18 1.94
CA ASP A 237 29.16 2.40 2.52
C ASP A 237 30.25 2.59 1.44
N ILE A 238 30.02 2.14 0.20
CA ILE A 238 30.98 2.29 -0.91
C ILE A 238 30.80 3.63 -1.65
N SER A 239 29.69 4.32 -1.42
CA SER A 239 29.29 5.53 -2.16
C SER A 239 29.45 6.85 -1.37
N GLN A 240 30.14 6.80 -0.22
CA GLN A 240 30.64 7.97 0.53
C GLN A 240 32.16 8.08 0.41
#